data_AF-A0A6C0BZR4-F1
#
_entry.id   AF-A0A6C0BZR4-F1
#
_cell.length_a   1.000
_cell.length_b   1.000
_cell.length_c   1.000
_cell.angle_alpha   90.00
_cell.angle_beta   90.00
_cell.angle_gamma   90.00
#
_symmetry.space_group_name_H-M   'P 1'
#
loop_
_entity.id
_entity.type
_entity.pdbx_description
1 polymer ?
#
loop_
_entity_poly.entity_id
_entity_poly.type
_entity_poly.pdbx_seq_one_letter_code
_entity_poly.pdbx_strand_id
1 'polypeptide(L)' 'MSYANKNDWYFVFDGPAKDFPGGYYYHKPTGEKYSWERGIQDKVTIEDELHIYNGWWLDNG' A
#
# COMPACT_ATOMS: atom_id res chain seq x y z
N MET A 1 -9.72 -17.87 3.55
CA MET A 1 -8.49 -17.06 3.68
C MET A 1 -8.84 -15.86 4.55
N SER A 2 -8.16 -15.68 5.68
CA SER A 2 -8.30 -14.50 6.52
C SER A 2 -7.42 -13.40 5.92
N TYR A 3 -8.03 -12.36 5.37
CA TYR A 3 -7.29 -11.19 4.88
C TYR A 3 -6.57 -10.49 6.05
N ALA A 4 -5.45 -9.86 5.77
CA ALA A 4 -4.79 -8.99 6.74
C ALA A 4 -5.69 -7.79 7.07
N ASN A 5 -5.57 -7.22 8.27
CA ASN A 5 -6.34 -6.03 8.63
C ASN A 5 -5.91 -4.86 7.74
N LYS A 6 -6.83 -4.29 6.96
CA LYS A 6 -6.53 -3.20 6.02
C LYS A 6 -5.90 -1.97 6.67
N ASN A 7 -6.18 -1.71 7.94
CA ASN A 7 -5.64 -0.56 8.67
C ASN A 7 -4.14 -0.70 8.98
N ASP A 8 -3.57 -1.88 8.75
CA ASP A 8 -2.15 -2.15 8.89
C ASP A 8 -1.35 -1.80 7.63
N TRP A 9 -2.04 -1.45 6.53
CA TRP A 9 -1.45 -1.15 5.23
C TRP A 9 -1.50 0.33 4.91
N TYR A 10 -0.43 0.81 4.28
CA TYR A 10 -0.26 2.21 3.89
C TYR A 10 0.30 2.26 2.48
N PHE A 11 -0.22 3.14 1.64
CA PHE A 11 0.46 3.52 0.42
C PHE A 11 1.47 4.61 0.73
N VAL A 12 2.64 4.58 0.10
CA VAL A 12 3.68 5.60 0.27
C VAL A 12 4.17 6.03 -1.11
N PHE A 13 3.96 7.30 -1.42
CA PHE A 13 4.44 7.99 -2.62
C PHE A 13 5.35 9.16 -2.23
N ASP A 14 6.41 8.89 -1.45
CA ASP A 14 7.44 9.90 -1.22
C ASP A 14 8.83 9.28 -0.99
N GLY A 15 9.82 9.85 -1.68
CA GLY A 15 11.25 9.55 -1.56
C GLY A 15 11.95 9.17 -2.87
N PRO A 16 13.25 9.49 -3.03
CA PRO A 16 14.07 9.18 -4.21
C PRO A 16 14.39 7.68 -4.28
N ALA A 17 13.37 6.85 -4.41
CA ALA A 17 13.49 5.41 -4.39
C ALA A 17 13.77 4.92 -5.80
N LYS A 18 15.06 4.76 -6.12
CA LYS A 18 15.52 3.96 -7.28
C LYS A 18 14.80 2.60 -7.38
N ASP A 19 14.29 2.10 -6.26
CA ASP A 19 13.66 0.78 -6.15
C ASP A 19 12.14 0.78 -6.38
N PHE A 20 11.43 1.91 -6.23
CA PHE A 20 9.96 1.99 -6.34
C PHE A 20 9.47 3.31 -6.96
N PRO A 21 9.72 3.54 -8.26
CA PRO A 21 9.35 4.79 -8.94
C PRO A 21 7.85 5.09 -8.96
N GLY A 22 6.99 4.09 -8.75
CA GLY A 22 5.52 4.23 -8.65
C GLY A 22 4.97 4.28 -7.22
N GLY A 23 5.84 4.31 -6.19
CA GLY A 23 5.43 4.12 -4.80
C GLY A 23 5.27 2.64 -4.42
N TYR A 24 4.94 2.40 -3.16
CA TYR A 24 4.80 1.05 -2.62
C TYR A 24 3.75 0.96 -1.51
N TYR A 25 3.20 -0.24 -1.34
CA TYR A 25 2.38 -0.63 -0.20
C TYR A 25 3.28 -1.11 0.93
N TYR A 26 3.04 -0.60 2.14
CA TYR A 26 3.78 -0.91 3.35
C TYR A 26 2.86 -1.58 4.37
N HIS A 27 3.25 -2.77 4.84
CA HIS A 27 2.55 -3.47 5.92
C HIS A 27 3.23 -3.18 7.26
N LYS A 28 2.65 -2.31 8.08
CA LYS A 28 3.27 -1.79 9.31
C LYS A 28 3.65 -2.85 10.35
N PRO A 29 2.86 -3.91 10.62
CA PRO A 29 3.21 -4.94 11.60
C PRO A 29 4.42 -5.77 11.21
N THR A 30 4.63 -6.04 9.92
CA THR A 30 5.67 -6.96 9.42
C THR A 30 6.85 -6.24 8.79
N GLY A 31 6.67 -4.97 8.38
CA GLY A 31 7.64 -4.22 7.61
C GLY A 31 7.68 -4.60 6.12
N GLU A 32 6.80 -5.49 5.64
CA GLU A 32 6.78 -5.91 4.24
C GLU A 32 6.45 -4.75 3.30
N LYS A 33 7.06 -4.78 2.12
CA LYS A 33 6.87 -3.79 1.06
C LYS A 33 6.53 -4.48 -0.25
N TYR A 34 5.54 -3.94 -0.96
CA TYR A 34 5.11 -4.44 -2.25
C TYR A 34 5.01 -3.27 -3.22
N SER A 35 5.53 -3.41 -4.42
CA SER A 35 5.48 -2.34 -5.41
C SER A 35 4.03 -2.03 -5.79
N TRP A 36 3.78 -0.78 -6.17
CA TRP A 36 2.46 -0.36 -6.65
C TRP A 36 1.96 -1.23 -7.82
N GLU A 37 2.84 -1.57 -8.76
CA GLU A 37 2.50 -2.38 -9.95
C GLU A 37 2.07 -3.81 -9.60
N ARG A 38 2.61 -4.35 -8.50
CA ARG A 38 2.23 -5.67 -8.01
C ARG A 38 0.87 -5.64 -7.31
N GLY A 39 0.60 -4.57 -6.57
CA GLY A 39 -0.54 -4.48 -5.68
C GLY A 39 -0.45 -5.43 -4.48
N ILE A 40 -1.53 -5.45 -3.69
CA ILE A 40 -1.69 -6.26 -2.47
C ILE A 40 -3.06 -6.96 -2.43
N GLN A 41 -3.69 -7.22 -3.58
CA GLN A 41 -4.98 -7.90 -3.69
C GLN A 41 -4.96 -9.37 -3.19
N ASP A 42 -3.78 -9.97 -3.04
CA ASP A 42 -3.62 -11.27 -2.37
C ASP A 42 -3.64 -11.15 -0.83
N LYS A 43 -3.57 -9.92 -0.29
CA LYS A 43 -3.54 -9.62 1.15
C LYS A 43 -4.81 -8.95 1.66
N VAL A 44 -5.42 -8.11 0.83
CA VAL A 44 -6.63 -7.33 1.11
C VAL A 44 -7.61 -7.39 -0.05
N THR A 45 -8.84 -6.92 0.14
CA THR A 45 -9.80 -6.81 -0.97
C THR A 45 -9.41 -5.67 -1.92
N ILE A 46 -9.94 -5.70 -3.16
CA ILE A 46 -9.75 -4.62 -4.13
C ILE A 46 -10.27 -3.26 -3.63
N GLU A 47 -11.39 -3.28 -2.89
CA GLU A 47 -11.98 -2.06 -2.30
C GLU A 47 -11.06 -1.47 -1.23
N ASP A 48 -10.45 -2.33 -0.42
CA ASP A 48 -9.51 -1.90 0.62
C ASP A 48 -8.20 -1.39 0.01
N GLU A 49 -7.66 -2.05 -1.01
CA GLU A 49 -6.46 -1.59 -1.73
C GLU A 49 -6.67 -0.20 -2.35
N LEU A 50 -7.83 0.01 -3.00
CA LEU A 50 -8.21 1.32 -3.53
C LEU A 50 -8.34 2.37 -2.42
N HIS A 51 -8.92 2.00 -1.28
CA HIS A 51 -9.04 2.89 -0.13
C HIS A 51 -7.66 3.28 0.42
N ILE A 52 -6.74 2.33 0.56
CA ILE A 52 -5.37 2.55 1.03
C ILE A 52 -4.61 3.48 0.06
N TYR A 53 -4.71 3.21 -1.25
CA TYR A 53 -4.10 4.05 -2.29
C TYR A 53 -4.65 5.47 -2.26
N ASN A 54 -5.97 5.63 -2.27
CA ASN A 54 -6.63 6.93 -2.27
C ASN A 54 -6.39 7.71 -0.97
N GLY A 55 -6.27 7.02 0.17
CA GLY A 55 -6.00 7.65 1.47
C GLY A 55 -4.72 8.48 1.44
N TRP A 56 -3.65 7.99 0.80
CA TRP A 56 -2.41 8.74 0.69
C TRP A 56 -2.59 10.06 -0.09
N TRP A 57 -3.33 10.04 -1.20
CA TRP A 57 -3.60 11.24 -1.99
C TRP A 57 -4.50 12.25 -1.28
N LEU A 58 -5.43 11.78 -0.43
CA LEU A 58 -6.26 12.67 0.38
C LEU A 58 -5.45 13.35 1.49
N ASP A 59 -4.49 12.64 2.07
CA ASP A 59 -3.66 13.16 3.16
C ASP A 59 -2.51 14.08 2.65
N ASN A 60 -2.09 13.93 1.38
CA ASN A 60 -0.93 14.63 0.79
C ASN A 60 -1.25 15.49 -0.45
N GLY A 61 -2.54 15.62 -0.80
CA GLY A 61 -3.03 16.38 -1.96
C GLY A 61 -3.36 17.84 -1.68
#